data_AF-A0A446ZGT4-F1
#
_entry.id   AF-A0A446ZGT4-F1
#
_cell.length_a   1.000
_cell.length_b   1.000
_cell.length_c   1.000
_cell.angle_alpha   90.00
_cell.angle_beta   90.00
_cell.angle_gamma   90.00
#
_symmetry.space_group_name_H-M   'P 1'
#
loop_
_entity.id
_entity.type
_entity.pdbx_description
1 polymer ?
#
loop_
_entity_poly.entity_id
_entity_poly.type
_entity_poly.pdbx_seq_one_letter_code
_entity_poly.pdbx_strand_id
1 'polypeptide(L)'
;MDNWKHIITAFVVTIIATILIPLFSRFNPLKLSLACFLFSTLGFGVAATYGRKSNNRGVDGDWGAHGLWKEIFNLELVTISAGVGVFITLILMLGVYFSRKEYS
;
A
#
# COMPACT_ATOMS: atom_id res chain seq x y z
N MET A 1 -1.50 -16.27 -21.97
CA MET A 1 -2.83 -16.18 -21.35
C MET A 1 -2.81 -15.39 -20.03
N ASP A 2 -1.62 -14.97 -19.55
CA ASP A 2 -1.46 -14.30 -18.24
C ASP A 2 -1.77 -12.79 -18.23
N ASN A 3 -1.59 -12.08 -19.36
CA ASN A 3 -1.88 -10.64 -19.42
C ASN A 3 -3.36 -10.31 -19.17
N TRP A 4 -4.29 -11.21 -19.52
CA TRP A 4 -5.72 -10.99 -19.28
C TRP A 4 -6.06 -10.83 -17.80
N LYS A 5 -5.37 -11.55 -16.91
CA LYS A 5 -5.55 -11.41 -15.47
C LYS A 5 -5.11 -10.03 -14.99
N HIS A 6 -3.93 -9.57 -15.41
CA HIS A 6 -3.43 -8.25 -15.07
C HIS A 6 -4.32 -7.12 -15.60
N ILE A 7 -4.86 -7.27 -16.81
CA ILE A 7 -5.80 -6.31 -17.41
C ILE A 7 -7.09 -6.25 -16.59
N ILE A 8 -7.67 -7.40 -16.23
CA ILE A 8 -8.89 -7.46 -15.40
C ILE A 8 -8.64 -6.85 -14.02
N THR A 9 -7.50 -7.16 -13.39
CA THR A 9 -7.14 -6.59 -12.08
C THR A 9 -6.98 -5.07 -12.17
N ALA A 10 -6.27 -4.55 -13.18
CA ALA A 10 -6.11 -3.12 -13.38
C ALA A 10 -7.46 -2.42 -13.59
N PHE A 11 -8.37 -3.04 -14.36
CA PHE A 11 -9.71 -2.51 -14.60
C PHE A 11 -10.55 -2.43 -13.31
N VAL A 12 -10.57 -3.52 -12.53
CA VAL A 12 -11.28 -3.55 -11.24
C VAL A 12 -10.71 -2.51 -10.26
N VAL A 13 -9.38 -2.43 -10.14
CA VAL A 13 -8.72 -1.43 -9.29
C VAL A 13 -9.07 -0.01 -9.72
N THR A 14 -9.12 0.24 -11.03
CA THR A 14 -9.47 1.56 -11.58
C THR A 14 -10.91 1.94 -11.26
N ILE A 15 -11.87 1.03 -11.42
CA ILE A 15 -13.28 1.29 -11.07
C ILE A 15 -13.41 1.63 -9.58
N ILE A 16 -12.78 0.82 -8.71
CA ILE A 16 -12.82 1.03 -7.27
C ILE A 16 -12.21 2.39 -6.91
N ALA A 17 -11.05 2.74 -7.48
CA ALA A 17 -10.39 4.01 -7.24
C ALA A 17 -11.26 5.20 -7.68
N THR A 18 -11.86 5.14 -8.87
CA THR A 18 -12.73 6.20 -9.40
C THR A 18 -13.97 6.45 -8.52
N ILE A 19 -14.52 5.41 -7.88
CA ILE A 19 -15.64 5.55 -6.95
C ILE A 19 -15.16 6.12 -5.59
N LEU A 20 -14.00 5.68 -5.12
CA LEU A 20 -13.47 6.07 -3.81
C LEU A 20 -12.95 7.51 -3.77
N ILE A 21 -12.32 8.01 -4.83
CA ILE A 21 -11.76 9.38 -4.90
C ILE A 21 -12.79 10.48 -4.56
N PRO A 22 -13.98 10.54 -5.19
CA PRO A 22 -14.99 11.55 -4.87
C PRO A 22 -15.66 11.30 -3.50
N LEU A 23 -15.64 10.07 -2.98
CA LEU A 23 -16.09 9.79 -1.61
C LEU A 23 -15.08 10.35 -0.59
N PHE A 24 -13.79 10.13 -0.85
CA PHE A 24 -12.69 10.61 -0.03
C PHE A 24 -12.55 12.13 -0.04
N SER A 25 -12.95 12.80 -1.12
CA SER A 25 -12.94 14.27 -1.21
C SER A 25 -13.82 14.96 -0.15
N ARG A 26 -14.77 14.25 0.48
CA ARG A 26 -15.62 14.78 1.56
C ARG A 26 -14.98 14.77 2.95
N PHE A 27 -13.88 14.03 3.14
CA PHE A 27 -13.24 13.87 4.45
C PHE A 27 -12.22 14.98 4.73
N ASN A 28 -11.79 15.12 5.99
CA ASN A 28 -10.69 16.02 6.31
C ASN A 28 -9.39 15.53 5.62
N PRO A 29 -8.72 16.37 4.81
CA PRO A 29 -7.59 15.95 3.98
C PRO A 29 -6.40 15.42 4.80
N LEU A 30 -6.18 15.95 6.01
CA LEU A 30 -5.10 15.49 6.89
C LEU A 30 -5.38 14.09 7.47
N LYS A 31 -6.64 13.83 7.87
CA LYS A 31 -7.03 12.51 8.39
C LYS A 31 -6.99 11.46 7.28
N LEU A 32 -7.43 11.85 6.08
CA LEU A 32 -7.40 11.00 4.90
C LEU A 32 -5.96 10.68 4.48
N SER A 33 -5.07 11.67 4.40
CA SER A 33 -3.67 11.45 4.02
C SER A 33 -2.97 10.51 5.00
N LEU A 34 -3.20 10.70 6.31
CA LEU A 34 -2.63 9.83 7.33
C LEU A 34 -3.16 8.40 7.22
N ALA A 35 -4.48 8.24 7.03
CA ALA A 35 -5.09 6.93 6.84
C ALA A 35 -4.54 6.22 5.59
N CYS A 36 -4.51 6.91 4.45
CA CYS A 36 -3.95 6.38 3.21
C CYS A 36 -2.48 5.97 3.37
N PHE A 37 -1.68 6.80 4.04
CA PHE A 37 -0.27 6.50 4.32
C PHE A 37 -0.11 5.25 5.17
N LEU A 38 -0.87 5.13 6.26
CA LEU A 38 -0.81 3.97 7.13
C LEU A 38 -1.27 2.69 6.43
N PHE A 39 -2.40 2.73 5.72
CA PHE A 39 -2.93 1.56 5.01
C PHE A 39 -2.00 1.10 3.88
N SER A 40 -1.44 2.03 3.11
CA SER A 40 -0.53 1.70 2.01
C SER A 40 0.81 1.17 2.52
N THR A 41 1.39 1.80 3.56
CA THR A 41 2.64 1.35 4.18
C THR A 41 2.49 -0.03 4.80
N LEU A 42 1.43 -0.26 5.60
CA LEU A 42 1.19 -1.54 6.24
C LEU A 42 0.82 -2.62 5.22
N GLY A 43 -0.06 -2.30 4.27
CA GLY A 43 -0.47 -3.24 3.22
C GLY A 43 0.71 -3.70 2.37
N PHE A 44 1.57 -2.76 1.96
CA PHE A 44 2.78 -3.11 1.24
C PHE A 44 3.78 -3.86 2.13
N GLY A 45 4.00 -3.42 3.38
CA GLY A 45 4.91 -4.10 4.29
C GLY A 45 4.52 -5.56 4.54
N VAL A 46 3.23 -5.84 4.73
CA VAL A 46 2.71 -7.21 4.84
C VAL A 46 2.95 -7.97 3.54
N ALA A 47 2.57 -7.43 2.39
CA ALA A 47 2.76 -8.09 1.09
C ALA A 47 4.23 -8.35 0.76
N ALA A 48 5.13 -7.42 1.09
CA ALA A 48 6.57 -7.56 0.92
C ALA A 48 7.16 -8.61 1.86
N THR A 49 6.66 -8.70 3.10
CA THR A 49 7.05 -9.74 4.06
C THR A 49 6.60 -11.13 3.58
N TYR A 50 5.37 -11.26 3.05
CA TYR A 50 4.88 -12.51 2.45
C TYR A 50 5.58 -12.87 1.13
N GLY A 51 5.92 -11.87 0.31
CA GLY A 51 6.57 -12.04 -0.99
C GLY A 51 8.05 -12.37 -0.90
N ARG A 52 8.73 -11.92 0.17
CA ARG A 52 10.03 -12.47 0.58
C ARG A 52 9.80 -13.90 1.05
N LYS A 53 9.91 -14.85 0.13
CA LYS A 53 10.10 -16.26 0.45
C LYS A 53 11.32 -16.32 1.39
N SER A 54 11.08 -16.47 2.69
CA SER A 54 12.10 -16.25 3.72
C SER A 54 13.33 -17.09 3.38
N ASN A 55 14.48 -16.44 3.21
CA ASN A 55 15.76 -17.14 3.22
C ASN A 55 15.94 -17.93 4.53
N ASN A 56 15.18 -17.56 5.55
CA ASN A 56 15.15 -18.14 6.87
C ASN A 56 13.79 -18.82 7.12
N ARG A 57 13.50 -19.95 6.45
CA ARG A 57 12.33 -20.90 6.57
C ARG A 57 11.22 -20.63 7.63
N GLY A 58 10.73 -19.41 7.78
CA GLY A 58 9.92 -18.99 8.92
C GLY A 58 10.54 -19.29 10.30
N VAL A 59 9.72 -19.81 11.21
CA VAL A 59 10.09 -20.18 12.59
C VAL A 59 11.11 -21.32 12.63
N ASP A 60 11.18 -22.13 11.57
CA ASP A 60 12.10 -23.26 11.42
C ASP A 60 13.44 -22.88 10.74
N GLY A 61 13.66 -21.59 10.46
CA GLY A 61 14.93 -21.07 9.93
C GLY A 61 15.97 -20.77 11.01
N ASP A 62 17.22 -20.50 10.60
CA ASP A 62 18.38 -20.17 11.48
C ASP A 62 18.09 -19.09 12.54
N TRP A 63 17.15 -18.18 12.29
CA TRP A 63 16.77 -17.12 13.24
C TRP A 63 15.62 -17.51 14.20
N GLY A 64 15.07 -18.72 14.07
CA GLY A 64 14.00 -19.25 14.92
C GLY A 64 12.74 -18.36 14.96
N ALA A 65 12.02 -18.39 16.09
CA ALA A 65 10.85 -17.52 16.33
C ALA A 65 11.17 -16.00 16.27
N HIS A 66 12.44 -15.62 16.40
CA HIS A 66 12.88 -14.22 16.29
C HIS A 66 13.09 -13.78 14.84
N GLY A 67 13.12 -14.71 13.89
CA GLY A 67 13.27 -14.43 12.47
C GLY A 67 12.14 -13.58 11.90
N LEU A 68 10.90 -13.84 12.34
CA LEU A 68 9.73 -13.08 11.88
C LEU A 68 9.83 -11.59 12.28
N TRP A 69 10.23 -11.32 13.53
CA TRP A 69 10.42 -9.95 14.01
C TRP A 69 11.59 -9.25 13.32
N LYS A 70 12.69 -9.98 13.06
CA LYS A 70 13.82 -9.46 12.27
C LYS A 70 13.44 -9.12 10.83
N GLU A 71 12.55 -9.90 10.21
CA GLU A 71 12.06 -9.62 8.86
C GLU A 71 11.08 -8.45 8.83
N ILE A 72 10.14 -8.37 9.79
CA ILE A 72 9.17 -7.28 9.91
C ILE A 72 9.87 -5.94 10.20
N PHE A 73 10.86 -5.94 11.10
CA PHE A 73 11.64 -4.76 11.45
C PHE A 73 12.92 -4.60 10.62
N ASN A 74 13.03 -5.31 9.50
CA ASN A 74 14.14 -5.07 8.58
C ASN A 74 14.05 -3.62 8.08
N LEU A 75 15.06 -2.82 8.41
CA LEU A 75 15.12 -1.39 8.09
C LEU A 75 14.92 -1.15 6.59
N GLU A 76 15.47 -2.02 5.73
CA GLU A 76 15.31 -1.96 4.28
C GLU A 76 13.83 -2.11 3.90
N LEU A 77 13.16 -3.13 4.43
CA LEU A 77 11.75 -3.41 4.15
C LEU A 77 10.83 -2.30 4.69
N VAL A 78 11.10 -1.82 5.90
CA VAL A 78 10.36 -0.71 6.51
C VAL A 78 10.53 0.56 5.68
N THR A 79 11.76 0.87 5.24
CA THR A 79 12.05 2.07 4.45
C THR A 79 11.38 2.00 3.06
N ILE A 80 11.44 0.86 2.38
CA ILE A 80 10.77 0.67 1.10
C ILE A 80 9.25 0.78 1.28
N SER A 81 8.70 0.14 2.31
CA SER A 81 7.26 0.19 2.62
C SER A 81 6.80 1.62 2.88
N ALA A 82 7.56 2.38 3.68
CA ALA A 82 7.26 3.77 3.95
C ALA A 82 7.34 4.62 2.67
N GLY A 83 8.36 4.40 1.83
CA GLY A 83 8.51 5.08 0.55
C GLY A 83 7.33 4.84 -0.40
N VAL A 84 6.90 3.58 -0.53
CA VAL A 84 5.71 3.21 -1.32
C VAL A 84 4.45 3.85 -0.73
N GLY A 85 4.32 3.85 0.60
CA GLY A 85 3.19 4.48 1.26
C GLY A 85 3.09 5.98 1.03
N VAL A 86 4.23 6.70 1.10
CA VAL A 86 4.29 8.13 0.74
C VAL A 86 3.87 8.33 -0.72
N PHE A 87 4.41 7.53 -1.64
CA PHE A 87 4.13 7.66 -3.06
C PHE A 87 2.64 7.46 -3.40
N ILE A 88 2.02 6.39 -2.89
CA ILE A 88 0.59 6.12 -3.10
C ILE A 88 -0.27 7.24 -2.48
N THR A 89 0.09 7.70 -1.30
CA THR A 89 -0.62 8.78 -0.62
C THR A 89 -0.58 10.07 -1.42
N LEU A 90 0.57 10.43 -1.99
CA LEU A 90 0.70 11.61 -2.83
C LEU A 90 -0.19 11.54 -4.07
N ILE A 91 -0.24 10.38 -4.76
CA ILE A 91 -1.10 10.18 -5.94
C ILE A 91 -2.58 10.34 -5.55
N LEU A 92 -3.02 9.72 -4.45
CA LEU A 92 -4.40 9.82 -3.98
C LEU A 92 -4.76 11.25 -3.57
N MET A 93 -3.86 11.95 -2.88
CA MET A 93 -4.08 13.33 -2.48
C MET A 93 -4.14 14.28 -3.68
N LEU A 94 -3.33 14.06 -4.71
CA LEU A 94 -3.44 14.77 -5.98
C LEU A 94 -4.80 14.53 -6.64
N GLY A 95 -5.25 13.26 -6.71
CA GLY A 95 -6.57 12.91 -7.25
C GLY A 95 -7.72 13.58 -6.48
N VAL A 96 -7.65 13.59 -5.15
CA VAL A 96 -8.64 14.27 -4.29
C VAL A 96 -8.60 15.79 -4.48
N TYR A 97 -7.41 16.39 -4.60
CA TYR A 97 -7.26 17.82 -4.83
C TYR A 97 -7.90 18.25 -6.15
N PHE A 98 -7.62 17.54 -7.24
CA PHE A 98 -8.25 17.82 -8.54
C PHE A 98 -9.76 17.61 -8.51
N SER A 99 -10.24 16.55 -7.86
CA SER A 99 -11.68 16.30 -7.71
C SER A 99 -12.38 17.45 -6.97
N ARG A 100 -11.79 18.01 -5.90
CA ARG A 100 -12.38 19.15 -5.19
C ARG A 100 -12.46 20.41 -6.05
N LYS A 101 -11.47 20.64 -6.90
CA LYS A 101 -11.45 21.82 -7.79
C LYS A 101 -12.56 21.77 -8.84
N GLU A 102 -12.99 20.58 -9.24
CA GLU A 102 -14.03 20.37 -10.24
C GLU A 102 -15.46 20.53 -9.69
N TYR A 103 -15.64 20.46 -8.35
CA TYR A 103 -16.92 20.67 -7.65
C TYR A 103 -17.03 22.04 -6.93
N SER A 104 -16.09 22.95 -7.14
CA SER A 104 -16.09 24.31 -6.60
C SER A 104 -16.39 25.35 -7.65
#